data_AF-A0A973EVT9-F1
#
_entry.id   AF-A0A973EVT9-F1
#
_cell.length_a   1.000
_cell.length_b   1.000
_cell.length_c   1.000
_cell.angle_alpha   90.00
_cell.angle_beta   90.00
_cell.angle_gamma   90.00
#
_symmetry.space_group_name_H-M   'P 1'
#
loop_
_entity.id
_entity.type
_entity.pdbx_description
1 polymer ?
#
loop_
_entity_poly.entity_id
_entity_poly.type
_entity_poly.pdbx_seq_one_letter_code
_entity_poly.pdbx_strand_id
1 'polypeptide(L)'
;MDTTLRDGEQTQGVSYTPLEKLHIATLLLKDVRVDRIEIASARVSSGEFEALRKITEWARQNNLQRRVEVLGFVDGEVSLNWIHNAGGKVDNLLCKGSLRHLEKQLRKTPEQHVADIKWIIRRAEELDIHVNIYLEDWSNGMKNSPDYVFYMVDSLRNENIRRFMLPDTLGILSPDETYEFCSKMTERYPDLHFDFHPHNDYDLAVSNIYYAVKAGIRGIHTTVNGLGERAGNAPLSSVIGVLHDQMQIETGVDEYQITKVSKIVETFSGIRIPVNKPIIGENVFTQTSGVHADGDSKDNLYYNNLLPERFGRKRKYALGKQSGKATIKKNLEEFGLDLSPESIAKVTQRVIELGDKKENVTTEDLPFIISDVLGNDRASYRIFIKNYSLSLSYGLKPFASVQIEIEGKLYQETSSGDGQYDAFMKALRIIYDKLGKELPVLTDYEVSIPPGGKTDALVETIITWNYRGREFRTKGLDADQTESAIKATERMLNIIEGLNGNRNGNNEIKKIGEVTAGV
;
A
#
# COMPACT_ATOMS: atom_id res chain seq x y z
N MET A 1 -13.32 -16.34 10.43
CA MET A 1 -13.05 -15.59 11.68
C MET A 1 -11.83 -14.73 11.46
N ASP A 2 -11.90 -13.45 11.79
CA ASP A 2 -10.73 -12.59 11.79
C ASP A 2 -10.08 -12.57 13.18
N THR A 3 -8.77 -12.78 13.25
CA THR A 3 -8.00 -12.84 14.51
C THR A 3 -7.01 -11.67 14.65
N THR A 4 -7.20 -10.58 13.88
CA THR A 4 -6.29 -9.42 13.87
C THR A 4 -6.08 -8.82 15.26
N LEU A 5 -7.13 -8.81 16.08
CA LEU A 5 -7.15 -8.18 17.39
C LEU A 5 -6.61 -9.05 18.52
N ARG A 6 -6.38 -10.34 18.29
CA ARG A 6 -5.74 -11.25 19.25
C ARG A 6 -4.40 -11.72 18.72
N ASP A 7 -4.44 -12.49 17.65
CA ASP A 7 -3.26 -13.13 17.07
C ASP A 7 -2.42 -12.12 16.29
N GLY A 8 -3.09 -11.23 15.55
CA GLY A 8 -2.40 -10.14 14.84
C GLY A 8 -1.69 -9.15 15.78
N GLU A 9 -2.16 -8.99 17.02
CA GLU A 9 -1.49 -8.18 18.02
C GLU A 9 -0.23 -8.86 18.59
N GLN A 10 -0.07 -10.17 18.44
CA GLN A 10 1.16 -10.88 18.81
C GLN A 10 2.31 -10.61 17.84
N THR A 11 2.09 -9.84 16.76
CA THR A 11 3.17 -9.30 15.95
C THR A 11 4.08 -8.41 16.78
N GLN A 12 5.39 -8.63 16.66
CA GLN A 12 6.38 -7.87 17.41
C GLN A 12 6.24 -6.36 17.18
N GLY A 13 6.06 -5.60 18.26
CA GLY A 13 5.94 -4.14 18.23
C GLY A 13 4.50 -3.62 18.02
N VAL A 14 3.52 -4.51 17.85
CA VAL A 14 2.11 -4.14 17.77
C VAL A 14 1.49 -4.16 19.15
N SER A 15 0.74 -3.12 19.50
CA SER A 15 -0.14 -3.08 20.67
C SER A 15 -1.23 -2.05 20.42
N TYR A 16 -2.48 -2.46 20.62
CA TYR A 16 -3.63 -1.60 20.40
C TYR A 16 -4.18 -1.08 21.73
N THR A 17 -4.53 0.19 21.76
CA THR A 17 -5.33 0.74 22.85
C THR A 17 -6.76 0.17 22.81
N PRO A 18 -7.50 0.19 23.94
CA PRO A 18 -8.89 -0.27 23.96
C PRO A 18 -9.81 0.43 22.95
N LEU A 19 -9.54 1.70 22.61
CA LEU A 19 -10.31 2.45 21.62
C LEU A 19 -9.96 2.04 20.18
N GLU A 20 -8.69 1.80 19.87
CA GLU A 20 -8.27 1.29 18.56
C GLU A 20 -8.85 -0.11 18.31
N LYS A 21 -8.80 -1.00 19.32
CA LYS A 21 -9.44 -2.32 19.23
C LYS A 21 -10.94 -2.21 18.96
N LEU A 22 -11.66 -1.35 19.69
CA LEU A 22 -13.08 -1.13 19.47
C LEU A 22 -13.37 -0.62 18.05
N HIS A 23 -12.53 0.29 17.55
CA HIS A 23 -12.66 0.83 16.20
C HIS A 23 -12.46 -0.26 15.13
N ILE A 24 -11.37 -1.04 15.22
CA ILE A 24 -11.10 -2.16 14.30
C ILE A 24 -12.21 -3.22 14.39
N ALA A 25 -12.64 -3.61 15.59
CA ALA A 25 -13.72 -4.59 15.80
C ALA A 25 -15.03 -4.12 15.14
N THR A 26 -15.35 -2.83 15.28
CA THR A 26 -16.52 -2.21 14.65
C THR A 26 -16.43 -2.29 13.13
N LEU A 27 -15.29 -1.91 12.54
CA LEU A 27 -15.08 -1.99 11.10
C LEU A 27 -15.17 -3.43 10.59
N LEU A 28 -14.51 -4.37 11.26
CA LEU A 28 -14.51 -5.78 10.87
C LEU A 28 -15.92 -6.36 10.86
N LEU A 29 -16.73 -6.09 11.89
CA LEU A 29 -18.07 -6.68 12.01
C LEU A 29 -19.16 -5.93 11.22
N LYS A 30 -19.10 -4.61 11.08
CA LYS A 30 -20.14 -3.81 10.39
C LYS A 30 -19.82 -3.51 8.94
N ASP A 31 -18.61 -3.05 8.67
CA ASP A 31 -18.22 -2.56 7.35
C ASP A 31 -17.73 -3.76 6.52
N VAL A 32 -16.67 -4.43 6.98
CA VAL A 32 -16.06 -5.59 6.29
C VAL A 32 -16.95 -6.82 6.40
N ARG A 33 -17.79 -6.91 7.44
CA ARG A 33 -18.77 -8.00 7.67
C ARG A 33 -18.16 -9.39 7.77
N VAL A 34 -17.01 -9.53 8.43
CA VAL A 34 -16.51 -10.85 8.82
C VAL A 34 -17.49 -11.54 9.76
N ASP A 35 -17.60 -12.87 9.68
CA ASP A 35 -18.59 -13.62 10.47
C ASP A 35 -18.35 -13.53 11.98
N ARG A 36 -17.08 -13.52 12.38
CA ARG A 36 -16.60 -13.64 13.77
C ARG A 36 -15.27 -12.93 13.90
N ILE A 37 -15.00 -12.35 15.07
CA ILE A 37 -13.70 -11.79 15.44
C ILE A 37 -13.20 -12.42 16.74
N GLU A 38 -11.89 -12.66 16.83
CA GLU A 38 -11.21 -13.00 18.08
C GLU A 38 -10.35 -11.83 18.54
N ILE A 39 -10.59 -11.34 19.76
CA ILE A 39 -10.13 -9.99 20.15
C ILE A 39 -9.17 -9.90 21.32
N ALA A 40 -9.01 -10.98 22.08
CA ALA A 40 -8.14 -11.02 23.25
C ALA A 40 -7.81 -12.46 23.63
N SER A 41 -6.70 -12.64 24.34
CA SER A 41 -6.49 -13.82 25.18
C SER A 41 -6.85 -13.48 26.62
N ALA A 42 -7.51 -14.41 27.31
CA ALA A 42 -7.92 -14.20 28.68
C ALA A 42 -6.71 -13.94 29.59
N ARG A 43 -6.90 -13.10 30.61
CA ARG A 43 -5.91 -12.82 31.67
C ARG A 43 -4.61 -12.13 31.23
N VAL A 44 -4.55 -11.56 30.02
CA VAL A 44 -3.34 -10.89 29.51
C VAL A 44 -3.05 -9.59 30.27
N SER A 45 -4.00 -8.66 30.31
CA SER A 45 -3.81 -7.36 30.99
C SER A 45 -5.14 -6.70 31.35
N SER A 46 -5.08 -5.64 32.17
CA SER A 46 -6.25 -4.79 32.45
C SER A 46 -6.73 -4.01 31.22
N GLY A 47 -5.82 -3.61 30.33
CA GLY A 47 -6.14 -2.97 29.05
C GLY A 47 -6.93 -3.91 28.13
N GLU A 48 -6.52 -5.17 28.04
CA GLU A 48 -7.23 -6.22 27.29
C GLU A 48 -8.63 -6.48 27.86
N PHE A 49 -8.75 -6.51 29.18
CA PHE A 49 -10.05 -6.65 29.85
C PHE A 49 -10.97 -5.47 29.55
N GLU A 50 -10.44 -4.24 29.59
CA GLU A 50 -11.22 -3.05 29.25
C GLU A 50 -11.64 -3.03 27.77
N ALA A 51 -10.74 -3.43 26.86
CA ALA A 51 -11.02 -3.54 25.43
C ALA A 51 -12.14 -4.55 25.16
N LEU A 52 -12.03 -5.76 25.74
CA LEU A 52 -13.07 -6.78 25.66
C LEU A 52 -14.41 -6.25 26.17
N ARG A 53 -14.45 -5.62 27.35
CA ARG A 53 -15.67 -5.05 27.93
C ARG A 53 -16.31 -3.99 27.03
N LYS A 54 -15.51 -3.11 26.42
CA LYS A 54 -16.02 -2.08 25.49
C LYS A 54 -16.59 -2.72 24.22
N ILE A 55 -15.90 -3.71 23.66
CA ILE A 55 -16.32 -4.38 22.43
C ILE A 55 -17.56 -5.24 22.66
N THR A 56 -17.65 -5.98 23.76
CA THR A 56 -18.82 -6.81 24.09
C THR A 56 -20.05 -5.95 24.38
N GLU A 57 -19.90 -4.82 25.06
CA GLU A 57 -21.00 -3.89 25.29
C GLU A 57 -21.50 -3.28 23.98
N TRP A 58 -20.60 -2.81 23.12
CA TRP A 58 -20.96 -2.35 21.77
C TRP A 58 -21.62 -3.47 20.95
N ALA A 59 -21.06 -4.68 20.96
CA ALA A 59 -21.58 -5.81 20.22
C ALA A 59 -22.97 -6.22 20.72
N ARG A 60 -23.22 -6.17 22.03
CA ARG A 60 -24.54 -6.40 22.64
C ARG A 60 -25.58 -5.42 22.13
N GLN A 61 -25.25 -4.12 22.07
CA GLN A 61 -26.14 -3.08 21.52
C GLN A 61 -26.48 -3.29 20.04
N ASN A 62 -25.65 -4.06 19.31
CA ASN A 62 -25.82 -4.33 17.89
C ASN A 62 -26.21 -5.79 17.59
N ASN A 63 -26.53 -6.61 18.60
CA ASN A 63 -26.85 -8.04 18.47
C ASN A 63 -25.72 -8.90 17.86
N LEU A 64 -24.46 -8.53 18.10
CA LEU A 64 -23.25 -9.19 17.59
C LEU A 64 -22.43 -9.88 18.70
N GLN A 65 -22.94 -9.95 19.94
CA GLN A 65 -22.17 -10.42 21.10
C GLN A 65 -21.61 -11.85 20.93
N ARG A 66 -22.32 -12.76 20.24
CA ARG A 66 -21.85 -14.12 19.94
C ARG A 66 -20.89 -14.20 18.73
N ARG A 67 -20.56 -13.08 18.09
CA ARG A 67 -19.54 -12.98 17.04
C ARG A 67 -18.21 -12.46 17.58
N VAL A 68 -18.15 -12.10 18.86
CA VAL A 68 -16.93 -11.69 19.56
C VAL A 68 -16.45 -12.87 20.40
N GLU A 69 -15.27 -13.36 20.07
CA GLU A 69 -14.66 -14.55 20.67
C GLU A 69 -13.37 -14.16 21.41
N VAL A 70 -13.04 -14.97 22.42
CA VAL A 70 -11.88 -14.75 23.29
C VAL A 70 -11.15 -16.08 23.44
N LEU A 71 -9.83 -16.07 23.36
CA LEU A 71 -9.01 -17.24 23.63
C LEU A 71 -8.94 -17.49 25.14
N GLY A 72 -9.52 -18.58 25.61
CA GLY A 72 -9.41 -19.06 27.00
C GLY A 72 -8.42 -20.21 27.15
N PHE A 73 -8.14 -20.59 28.39
CA PHE A 73 -7.18 -21.63 28.73
C PHE A 73 -7.78 -22.70 29.63
N VAL A 74 -7.22 -23.92 29.58
CA VAL A 74 -7.57 -25.00 30.52
C VAL A 74 -6.93 -24.72 31.90
N ASP A 75 -7.50 -23.76 32.63
CA ASP A 75 -6.94 -23.19 33.87
C ASP A 75 -7.93 -23.13 35.04
N GLY A 76 -8.92 -24.03 35.03
CA GLY A 76 -10.03 -23.98 35.97
C GLY A 76 -11.06 -22.94 35.52
N GLU A 77 -11.50 -22.06 36.43
CA GLU A 77 -12.48 -21.02 36.10
C GLU A 77 -11.85 -19.68 35.76
N VAL A 78 -10.52 -19.56 35.83
CA VAL A 78 -9.89 -18.23 35.83
C VAL A 78 -10.11 -17.52 34.49
N SER A 79 -9.84 -18.20 33.38
CA SER A 79 -10.12 -17.65 32.04
C SER A 79 -11.61 -17.46 31.80
N LEU A 80 -12.43 -18.44 32.19
CA LEU A 80 -13.87 -18.41 31.97
C LEU A 80 -14.55 -17.25 32.73
N ASN A 81 -14.21 -17.06 34.00
CA ASN A 81 -14.70 -15.94 34.81
C ASN A 81 -14.22 -14.59 34.27
N TRP A 82 -12.98 -14.52 33.76
CA TRP A 82 -12.46 -13.30 33.12
C TRP A 82 -13.28 -12.93 31.88
N ILE A 83 -13.59 -13.91 31.02
CA ILE A 83 -14.45 -13.73 29.84
C ILE A 83 -15.86 -13.31 30.26
N HIS A 84 -16.46 -14.02 31.21
CA HIS A 84 -17.81 -13.74 31.70
C HIS A 84 -17.93 -12.32 32.28
N ASN A 85 -16.99 -11.92 33.14
CA ASN A 85 -16.98 -10.61 33.79
C ASN A 85 -16.79 -9.46 32.81
N ALA A 86 -16.17 -9.70 31.66
CA ALA A 86 -16.06 -8.73 30.57
C ALA A 86 -17.26 -8.78 29.61
N GLY A 87 -18.28 -9.59 29.86
CA GLY A 87 -19.46 -9.73 29.02
C GLY A 87 -19.25 -10.59 27.78
N GLY A 88 -18.20 -11.41 27.72
CA GLY A 88 -17.96 -12.36 26.64
C GLY A 88 -18.98 -13.51 26.63
N LYS A 89 -19.27 -14.05 25.44
CA LYS A 89 -20.25 -15.13 25.24
C LYS A 89 -19.72 -16.32 24.45
N VAL A 90 -18.45 -16.27 24.03
CA VAL A 90 -17.79 -17.32 23.27
C VAL A 90 -16.35 -17.45 23.77
N ASP A 91 -15.97 -18.67 24.16
CA ASP A 91 -14.64 -19.05 24.58
C ASP A 91 -14.02 -20.00 23.54
N ASN A 92 -12.88 -19.61 23.00
CA ASN A 92 -12.01 -20.45 22.19
C ASN A 92 -11.01 -21.12 23.13
N LEU A 93 -11.38 -22.29 23.65
CA LEU A 93 -10.61 -22.96 24.69
C LEU A 93 -9.35 -23.60 24.11
N LEU A 94 -8.19 -23.03 24.44
CA LEU A 94 -6.89 -23.54 24.00
C LEU A 94 -6.55 -24.85 24.71
N CYS A 95 -6.56 -25.92 23.93
CA CYS A 95 -6.22 -27.29 24.30
C CYS A 95 -4.96 -27.71 23.54
N LYS A 96 -4.26 -28.74 24.02
CA LYS A 96 -3.10 -29.32 23.30
C LYS A 96 -3.52 -30.34 22.26
N GLY A 97 -3.24 -30.02 21.00
CA GLY A 97 -3.45 -30.85 19.80
C GLY A 97 -2.33 -31.85 19.51
N SER A 98 -1.19 -31.79 20.20
CA SER A 98 -0.13 -32.81 20.10
C SER A 98 0.21 -33.45 21.44
N LEU A 99 0.51 -34.75 21.40
CA LEU A 99 0.86 -35.52 22.60
C LEU A 99 2.11 -34.96 23.28
N ARG A 100 3.09 -34.52 22.48
CA ARG A 100 4.33 -33.91 22.97
C ARG A 100 4.05 -32.64 23.78
N HIS A 101 3.20 -31.74 23.30
CA HIS A 101 2.87 -30.52 24.07
C HIS A 101 2.10 -30.86 25.34
N LEU A 102 1.17 -31.81 25.28
CA LEU A 102 0.48 -32.31 26.47
C LEU A 102 1.49 -32.82 27.53
N GLU A 103 2.36 -33.74 27.16
CA GLU A 103 3.29 -34.39 28.11
C GLU A 103 4.38 -33.45 28.61
N LYS A 104 4.92 -32.59 27.74
CA LYS A 104 6.10 -31.77 28.08
C LYS A 104 5.72 -30.43 28.69
N GLN A 105 4.65 -29.79 28.20
CA GLN A 105 4.22 -28.48 28.69
C GLN A 105 3.21 -28.61 29.83
N LEU A 106 2.18 -29.44 29.69
CA LEU A 106 1.16 -29.60 30.73
C LEU A 106 1.52 -30.69 31.75
N ARG A 107 2.35 -31.67 31.37
CA ARG A 107 2.73 -32.82 32.21
C ARG A 107 1.51 -33.61 32.70
N LYS A 108 0.55 -33.82 31.80
CA LYS A 108 -0.71 -34.54 32.05
C LYS A 108 -0.87 -35.75 31.14
N THR A 109 -1.70 -36.70 31.54
CA THR A 109 -2.15 -37.79 30.65
C THR A 109 -3.31 -37.32 29.76
N PRO A 110 -3.60 -38.01 28.64
CA PRO A 110 -4.74 -37.69 27.78
C PRO A 110 -6.08 -37.68 28.52
N GLU A 111 -6.30 -38.61 29.46
CA GLU A 111 -7.53 -38.73 30.26
C GLU A 111 -7.70 -37.53 31.19
N GLN A 112 -6.62 -37.10 31.84
CA GLN A 112 -6.64 -35.93 32.72
C GLN A 112 -6.99 -34.66 31.93
N HIS A 113 -6.38 -34.48 30.76
CA HIS A 113 -6.63 -33.32 29.92
C HIS A 113 -8.07 -33.27 29.40
N VAL A 114 -8.62 -34.40 28.93
CA VAL A 114 -10.03 -34.50 28.53
C VAL A 114 -10.97 -34.21 29.71
N ALA A 115 -10.68 -34.74 30.90
CA ALA A 115 -11.49 -34.50 32.09
C ALA A 115 -11.53 -33.02 32.46
N ASP A 116 -10.39 -32.33 32.40
CA ASP A 116 -10.30 -30.89 32.65
C ASP A 116 -11.13 -30.09 31.63
N ILE A 117 -11.02 -30.42 30.33
CA ILE A 117 -11.78 -29.77 29.27
C ILE A 117 -13.28 -29.94 29.47
N LYS A 118 -13.75 -31.18 29.72
CA LYS A 118 -15.18 -31.47 29.97
C LYS A 118 -15.72 -30.73 31.20
N TRP A 119 -14.88 -30.53 32.21
CA TRP A 119 -15.26 -29.74 33.37
C TRP A 119 -15.48 -28.27 33.00
N ILE A 120 -14.58 -27.67 32.21
CA ILE A 120 -14.71 -26.28 31.74
C ILE A 120 -15.94 -26.12 30.85
N ILE A 121 -16.20 -27.05 29.93
CA ILE A 121 -17.38 -26.99 29.05
C ILE A 121 -18.67 -26.93 29.88
N ARG A 122 -18.84 -27.81 30.86
CA ARG A 122 -20.01 -27.79 31.76
C ARG A 122 -20.15 -26.46 32.50
N ARG A 123 -19.04 -25.90 32.97
CA ARG A 123 -19.06 -24.61 33.66
C ARG A 123 -19.40 -23.45 32.73
N ALA A 124 -18.95 -23.49 31.48
CA ALA A 124 -19.26 -22.49 30.47
C ALA A 124 -20.76 -22.47 30.14
N GLU A 125 -21.42 -23.64 30.10
CA GLU A 125 -22.86 -23.74 29.91
C GLU A 125 -23.65 -23.03 31.01
N GLU A 126 -23.25 -23.19 32.28
CA GLU A 126 -23.86 -22.51 33.43
C GLU A 126 -23.78 -20.98 33.32
N LEU A 127 -22.74 -20.46 32.64
CA LEU A 127 -22.50 -19.03 32.42
C LEU A 127 -23.05 -18.51 31.08
N ASP A 128 -23.75 -19.35 30.31
CA ASP A 128 -24.21 -19.06 28.95
C ASP A 128 -23.07 -18.61 28.03
N ILE A 129 -21.95 -19.34 28.08
CA ILE A 129 -20.78 -19.16 27.21
C ILE A 129 -20.70 -20.35 26.26
N HIS A 130 -20.66 -20.08 24.95
CA HIS A 130 -20.38 -21.11 23.95
C HIS A 130 -18.90 -21.46 23.97
N VAL A 131 -18.57 -22.74 23.85
CA VAL A 131 -17.18 -23.20 23.76
C VAL A 131 -16.87 -23.70 22.35
N ASN A 132 -15.74 -23.26 21.83
CA ASN A 132 -15.03 -23.89 20.72
C ASN A 132 -13.75 -24.54 21.27
N ILE A 133 -13.26 -25.61 20.64
CA ILE A 133 -12.01 -26.26 21.02
C ILE A 133 -10.91 -25.85 20.05
N TYR A 134 -9.85 -25.23 20.56
CA TYR A 134 -8.66 -24.88 19.79
C TYR A 134 -7.55 -25.88 20.07
N LEU A 135 -7.21 -26.74 19.10
CA LEU A 135 -6.20 -27.80 19.26
C LEU A 135 -4.80 -27.29 18.92
N GLU A 136 -4.19 -26.48 19.79
CA GLU A 136 -2.85 -25.91 19.57
C GLU A 136 -1.82 -26.99 19.18
N ASP A 137 -0.99 -26.70 18.16
CA ASP A 137 -0.01 -27.63 17.59
C ASP A 137 -0.64 -28.87 16.92
N TRP A 138 -1.87 -28.74 16.42
CA TRP A 138 -2.59 -29.81 15.71
C TRP A 138 -1.81 -30.37 14.51
N SER A 139 -1.11 -29.52 13.73
CA SER A 139 -0.33 -30.00 12.58
C SER A 139 0.76 -30.99 12.96
N ASN A 140 1.54 -30.73 14.01
CA ASN A 140 2.49 -31.70 14.56
C ASN A 140 1.79 -32.88 15.24
N GLY A 141 0.62 -32.65 15.83
CA GLY A 141 -0.25 -33.71 16.34
C GLY A 141 -0.59 -34.73 15.26
N MET A 142 -1.03 -34.28 14.08
CA MET A 142 -1.33 -35.15 12.95
C MET A 142 -0.10 -35.85 12.37
N LYS A 143 1.06 -35.18 12.33
CA LYS A 143 2.32 -35.77 11.83
C LYS A 143 2.87 -36.84 12.76
N ASN A 144 2.87 -36.60 14.07
CA ASN A 144 3.66 -37.37 15.02
C ASN A 144 2.82 -38.19 16.02
N SER A 145 1.55 -37.83 16.23
CA SER A 145 0.67 -38.47 17.21
C SER A 145 -0.82 -38.42 16.79
N PRO A 146 -1.19 -38.89 15.58
CA PRO A 146 -2.55 -38.77 15.08
C PRO A 146 -3.59 -39.48 15.96
N ASP A 147 -3.21 -40.59 16.61
CA ASP A 147 -4.09 -41.32 17.54
C ASP A 147 -4.53 -40.46 18.72
N TYR A 148 -3.64 -39.59 19.23
CA TYR A 148 -3.99 -38.65 20.30
C TYR A 148 -4.96 -37.57 19.81
N VAL A 149 -4.79 -37.06 18.58
CA VAL A 149 -5.73 -36.10 17.98
C VAL A 149 -7.12 -36.73 17.86
N PHE A 150 -7.20 -37.95 17.32
CA PHE A 150 -8.47 -38.64 17.20
C PHE A 150 -9.09 -38.96 18.56
N TYR A 151 -8.30 -39.42 19.53
CA TYR A 151 -8.76 -39.64 20.89
C TYR A 151 -9.38 -38.39 21.52
N MET A 152 -8.75 -37.21 21.34
CA MET A 152 -9.28 -35.94 21.82
C MET A 152 -10.64 -35.63 21.21
N VAL A 153 -10.79 -35.76 19.90
CA VAL A 153 -12.07 -35.46 19.21
C VAL A 153 -13.12 -36.52 19.54
N ASP A 154 -12.79 -37.81 19.55
CA ASP A 154 -13.70 -38.89 19.93
C ASP A 154 -14.23 -38.72 21.37
N SER A 155 -13.39 -38.23 22.27
CA SER A 155 -13.77 -38.02 23.67
C SER A 155 -14.67 -36.79 23.86
N LEU A 156 -14.58 -35.80 22.96
CA LEU A 156 -15.22 -34.49 23.11
C LEU A 156 -16.40 -34.28 22.14
N ARG A 157 -16.52 -35.03 21.05
CA ARG A 157 -17.53 -34.84 19.98
C ARG A 157 -18.99 -34.79 20.44
N ASN A 158 -19.31 -35.36 21.59
CA ASN A 158 -20.67 -35.39 22.14
C ASN A 158 -20.94 -34.30 23.18
N GLU A 159 -19.92 -33.50 23.52
CA GLU A 159 -20.06 -32.34 24.40
C GLU A 159 -20.63 -31.15 23.60
N ASN A 160 -21.12 -30.12 24.28
CA ASN A 160 -21.69 -28.92 23.66
C ASN A 160 -20.62 -27.98 23.11
N ILE A 161 -19.93 -28.44 22.08
CA ILE A 161 -18.87 -27.72 21.37
C ILE A 161 -19.44 -27.22 20.06
N ARG A 162 -19.23 -25.93 19.77
CA ARG A 162 -19.70 -25.34 18.51
C ARG A 162 -18.77 -25.66 17.34
N ARG A 163 -17.45 -25.62 17.57
CA ARG A 163 -16.42 -25.81 16.53
C ARG A 163 -15.14 -26.43 17.10
N PHE A 164 -14.46 -27.20 16.27
CA PHE A 164 -13.10 -27.68 16.50
C PHE A 164 -12.15 -26.95 15.56
N MET A 165 -11.18 -26.24 16.11
CA MET A 165 -10.22 -25.44 15.34
C MET A 165 -8.92 -26.23 15.19
N LEU A 166 -8.43 -26.31 13.96
CA LEU A 166 -7.28 -27.10 13.53
C LEU A 166 -6.14 -26.13 13.14
N PRO A 167 -5.31 -25.69 14.10
CA PRO A 167 -4.23 -24.77 13.81
C PRO A 167 -2.99 -25.48 13.24
N ASP A 168 -2.47 -24.94 12.14
CA ASP A 168 -1.08 -25.17 11.73
C ASP A 168 -0.18 -24.13 12.41
N THR A 169 0.03 -24.32 13.71
CA THR A 169 0.65 -23.35 14.63
C THR A 169 2.02 -22.86 14.17
N LEU A 170 2.78 -23.70 13.48
CA LEU A 170 4.12 -23.39 12.99
C LEU A 170 4.17 -23.22 11.46
N GLY A 171 3.03 -23.23 10.78
CA GLY A 171 2.94 -23.09 9.32
C GLY A 171 3.67 -24.20 8.54
N ILE A 172 3.76 -25.40 9.10
CA ILE A 172 4.63 -26.50 8.61
C ILE A 172 3.95 -27.45 7.63
N LEU A 173 2.66 -27.28 7.36
CA LEU A 173 1.96 -28.15 6.43
C LEU A 173 2.22 -27.72 4.99
N SER A 174 2.49 -28.71 4.14
CA SER A 174 2.34 -28.55 2.69
C SER A 174 0.85 -28.57 2.30
N PRO A 175 0.49 -28.12 1.08
CA PRO A 175 -0.89 -28.14 0.63
C PRO A 175 -1.50 -29.56 0.57
N ASP A 176 -0.71 -30.55 0.14
CA ASP A 176 -1.14 -31.96 0.08
C ASP A 176 -1.36 -32.55 1.49
N GLU A 177 -0.44 -32.30 2.43
CA GLU A 177 -0.63 -32.69 3.83
C GLU A 177 -1.84 -31.99 4.45
N THR A 178 -2.05 -30.71 4.12
CA THR A 178 -3.23 -29.97 4.59
C THR A 178 -4.52 -30.65 4.13
N TYR A 179 -4.61 -30.99 2.84
CA TYR A 179 -5.76 -31.70 2.30
C TYR A 179 -5.96 -33.06 2.97
N GLU A 180 -4.90 -33.86 3.06
CA GLU A 180 -4.96 -35.19 3.67
C GLU A 180 -5.44 -35.13 5.12
N PHE A 181 -4.82 -34.26 5.93
CA PHE A 181 -5.11 -34.19 7.36
C PHE A 181 -6.49 -33.59 7.62
N CYS A 182 -6.89 -32.55 6.89
CA CYS A 182 -8.23 -32.01 7.01
C CYS A 182 -9.29 -33.02 6.56
N SER A 183 -9.05 -33.77 5.46
CA SER A 183 -9.99 -34.79 4.97
C SER A 183 -10.20 -35.89 6.00
N LYS A 184 -9.12 -36.36 6.66
CA LYS A 184 -9.22 -37.33 7.77
C LYS A 184 -10.12 -36.84 8.90
N MET A 185 -10.16 -35.53 9.18
CA MET A 185 -11.02 -34.97 10.22
C MET A 185 -12.47 -34.86 9.73
N THR A 186 -12.70 -34.30 8.54
CA THR A 186 -14.04 -34.05 8.01
C THR A 186 -14.77 -35.33 7.59
N GLU A 187 -14.06 -36.33 7.06
CA GLU A 187 -14.63 -37.64 6.70
C GLU A 187 -14.97 -38.49 7.92
N ARG A 188 -14.11 -38.49 8.95
CA ARG A 188 -14.36 -39.25 10.20
C ARG A 188 -15.46 -38.61 11.04
N TYR A 189 -15.60 -37.29 10.99
CA TYR A 189 -16.54 -36.53 11.81
C TYR A 189 -17.41 -35.58 10.97
N PRO A 190 -18.28 -36.11 10.08
CA PRO A 190 -19.03 -35.30 9.11
C PRO A 190 -19.99 -34.28 9.77
N ASP A 191 -20.51 -34.62 10.95
CA ASP A 191 -21.46 -33.79 11.70
C ASP A 191 -20.78 -32.64 12.48
N LEU A 192 -19.46 -32.68 12.65
CA LEU A 192 -18.71 -31.66 13.39
C LEU A 192 -18.34 -30.49 12.48
N HIS A 193 -18.31 -29.28 13.05
CA HIS A 193 -17.82 -28.08 12.38
C HIS A 193 -16.34 -27.87 12.67
N PHE A 194 -15.54 -27.85 11.61
CA PHE A 194 -14.10 -27.59 11.71
C PHE A 194 -13.72 -26.24 11.15
N ASP A 195 -12.82 -25.57 11.87
CA ASP A 195 -12.12 -24.38 11.42
C ASP A 195 -10.65 -24.70 11.16
N PHE A 196 -10.02 -24.00 10.23
CA PHE A 196 -8.59 -24.11 9.96
C PHE A 196 -7.88 -22.78 10.19
N HIS A 197 -6.72 -22.85 10.85
CA HIS A 197 -5.93 -21.69 11.26
C HIS A 197 -4.46 -21.84 10.86
N PRO A 198 -4.06 -21.33 9.69
CA PRO A 198 -2.69 -21.49 9.21
C PRO A 198 -1.82 -20.25 9.49
N HIS A 199 -0.66 -20.50 10.09
CA HIS A 199 0.47 -19.57 10.05
C HIS A 199 1.22 -19.64 8.72
N ASN A 200 2.00 -18.59 8.43
CA ASN A 200 2.60 -18.35 7.13
C ASN A 200 4.13 -18.51 7.08
N ASP A 201 4.70 -19.33 7.96
CA ASP A 201 6.16 -19.51 8.11
C ASP A 201 6.89 -19.92 6.80
N TYR A 202 6.21 -20.64 5.90
CA TYR A 202 6.73 -21.02 4.57
C TYR A 202 6.02 -20.31 3.40
N ASP A 203 5.24 -19.26 3.67
CA ASP A 203 4.41 -18.54 2.69
C ASP A 203 3.32 -19.40 2.01
N LEU A 204 2.89 -20.48 2.70
CA LEU A 204 1.90 -21.44 2.20
C LEU A 204 0.50 -21.26 2.79
N ALA A 205 0.26 -20.30 3.69
CA ALA A 205 -0.98 -20.24 4.48
C ALA A 205 -2.24 -20.10 3.60
N VAL A 206 -2.20 -19.26 2.57
CA VAL A 206 -3.33 -19.07 1.64
C VAL A 206 -3.57 -20.33 0.79
N SER A 207 -2.50 -21.01 0.37
CA SER A 207 -2.60 -22.29 -0.35
C SER A 207 -3.20 -23.37 0.55
N ASN A 208 -2.74 -23.47 1.79
CA ASN A 208 -3.25 -24.43 2.75
C ASN A 208 -4.74 -24.17 3.05
N ILE A 209 -5.20 -22.92 3.09
CA ILE A 209 -6.64 -22.60 3.17
C ILE A 209 -7.41 -23.18 1.99
N TYR A 210 -6.93 -22.98 0.77
CA TYR A 210 -7.59 -23.53 -0.43
C TYR A 210 -7.79 -25.05 -0.30
N TYR A 211 -6.76 -25.78 0.12
CA TYR A 211 -6.84 -27.23 0.30
C TYR A 211 -7.66 -27.65 1.52
N ALA A 212 -7.62 -26.90 2.62
CA ALA A 212 -8.46 -27.14 3.80
C ALA A 212 -9.95 -27.01 3.43
N VAL A 213 -10.33 -25.96 2.73
CA VAL A 213 -11.71 -25.76 2.26
C VAL A 213 -12.11 -26.86 1.28
N LYS A 214 -11.21 -27.26 0.37
CA LYS A 214 -11.45 -28.39 -0.55
C LYS A 214 -11.67 -29.70 0.19
N ALA A 215 -11.04 -29.89 1.35
CA ALA A 215 -11.24 -31.03 2.24
C ALA A 215 -12.52 -30.94 3.10
N GLY A 216 -13.33 -29.89 2.95
CA GLY A 216 -14.61 -29.72 3.65
C GLY A 216 -14.56 -28.93 4.95
N ILE A 217 -13.45 -28.22 5.23
CA ILE A 217 -13.38 -27.25 6.32
C ILE A 217 -14.35 -26.10 6.04
N ARG A 218 -15.11 -25.67 7.07
CA ARG A 218 -16.19 -24.68 6.94
C ARG A 218 -15.91 -23.34 7.62
N GLY A 219 -14.87 -23.26 8.44
CA GLY A 219 -14.38 -22.01 9.02
C GLY A 219 -12.91 -21.79 8.72
N ILE A 220 -12.54 -20.55 8.40
CA ILE A 220 -11.15 -20.17 8.13
C ILE A 220 -10.77 -19.00 9.02
N HIS A 221 -9.57 -19.04 9.58
CA HIS A 221 -9.02 -17.94 10.36
C HIS A 221 -8.06 -17.10 9.50
N THR A 222 -8.18 -15.78 9.62
CA THR A 222 -7.37 -14.82 8.86
C THR A 222 -7.00 -13.64 9.73
N THR A 223 -6.05 -12.83 9.28
CA THR A 223 -5.82 -11.50 9.83
C THR A 223 -5.75 -10.46 8.73
N VAL A 224 -6.13 -9.23 9.06
CA VAL A 224 -5.88 -8.07 8.20
C VAL A 224 -4.36 -7.91 8.04
N ASN A 225 -3.93 -7.68 6.80
CA ASN A 225 -2.54 -7.53 6.39
C ASN A 225 -1.63 -8.76 6.60
N GLY A 226 -2.17 -9.88 7.11
CA GLY A 226 -1.38 -11.07 7.45
C GLY A 226 -0.57 -10.89 8.73
N LEU A 227 -1.04 -10.05 9.67
CA LEU A 227 -0.44 -9.93 11.00
C LEU A 227 -0.53 -11.26 11.77
N GLY A 228 0.40 -11.44 12.71
CA GLY A 228 0.52 -12.63 13.56
C GLY A 228 1.95 -12.78 14.10
N GLU A 229 2.18 -13.83 14.88
CA GLU A 229 3.52 -14.22 15.29
C GLU A 229 4.41 -14.57 14.08
N ARG A 230 5.71 -14.26 14.17
CA ARG A 230 6.75 -14.64 13.18
C ARG A 230 6.43 -14.11 11.76
N ALA A 231 6.07 -15.00 10.84
CA ALA A 231 5.68 -14.68 9.46
C ALA A 231 4.20 -14.30 9.32
N GLY A 232 3.45 -14.35 10.42
CA GLY A 232 2.06 -13.96 10.50
C GLY A 232 1.09 -15.08 10.10
N ASN A 233 -0.15 -14.67 9.83
CA ASN A 233 -1.25 -15.54 9.43
C ASN A 233 -1.61 -15.36 7.96
N ALA A 234 -2.52 -16.21 7.47
CA ALA A 234 -3.16 -15.98 6.19
C ALA A 234 -3.83 -14.59 6.12
N PRO A 235 -3.45 -13.72 5.16
CA PRO A 235 -4.04 -12.40 5.02
C PRO A 235 -5.49 -12.49 4.50
N LEU A 236 -6.41 -11.82 5.20
CA LEU A 236 -7.85 -11.75 4.85
C LEU A 236 -8.06 -11.40 3.37
N SER A 237 -7.34 -10.40 2.85
CA SER A 237 -7.47 -9.95 1.47
C SER A 237 -7.25 -11.07 0.45
N SER A 238 -6.12 -11.79 0.56
CA SER A 238 -5.80 -12.88 -0.38
C SER A 238 -6.76 -14.06 -0.23
N VAL A 239 -7.17 -14.38 1.00
CA VAL A 239 -8.09 -15.49 1.25
C VAL A 239 -9.43 -15.25 0.59
N ILE A 240 -10.02 -14.04 0.76
CA ILE A 240 -11.30 -13.72 0.14
C ILE A 240 -11.20 -13.75 -1.39
N GLY A 241 -10.12 -13.20 -1.96
CA GLY A 241 -9.89 -13.30 -3.41
C GLY A 241 -9.84 -14.74 -3.92
N VAL A 242 -9.14 -15.64 -3.21
CA VAL A 242 -9.05 -17.06 -3.58
C VAL A 242 -10.40 -17.78 -3.46
N LEU A 243 -11.12 -17.57 -2.35
CA LEU A 243 -12.42 -18.22 -2.12
C LEU A 243 -13.45 -17.80 -3.17
N HIS A 244 -13.56 -16.50 -3.45
CA HIS A 244 -14.54 -15.99 -4.40
C HIS A 244 -14.15 -16.31 -5.85
N ASP A 245 -12.89 -16.12 -6.23
CA ASP A 245 -12.50 -16.19 -7.65
C ASP A 245 -12.16 -17.60 -8.11
N GLN A 246 -11.48 -18.38 -7.27
CA GLN A 246 -10.99 -19.71 -7.67
C GLN A 246 -11.89 -20.83 -7.18
N MET A 247 -12.54 -20.66 -6.02
CA MET A 247 -13.43 -21.67 -5.45
C MET A 247 -14.91 -21.38 -5.69
N GLN A 248 -15.26 -20.17 -6.15
CA GLN A 248 -16.64 -19.75 -6.37
C GLN A 248 -17.50 -19.91 -5.11
N ILE A 249 -16.90 -19.69 -3.94
CA ILE A 249 -17.55 -19.75 -2.63
C ILE A 249 -17.96 -18.34 -2.25
N GLU A 250 -19.22 -18.15 -1.89
CA GLU A 250 -19.71 -16.87 -1.37
C GLU A 250 -19.40 -16.74 0.13
N THR A 251 -19.00 -15.54 0.55
CA THR A 251 -18.85 -15.17 1.96
C THR A 251 -19.63 -13.89 2.26
N GLY A 252 -19.81 -13.58 3.56
CA GLY A 252 -20.45 -12.34 3.99
C GLY A 252 -19.57 -11.10 3.86
N VAL A 253 -18.29 -11.24 3.45
CA VAL A 253 -17.31 -10.15 3.48
C VAL A 253 -17.58 -9.11 2.39
N ASP A 254 -17.65 -7.84 2.78
CA ASP A 254 -17.68 -6.71 1.87
C ASP A 254 -16.26 -6.36 1.43
N GLU A 255 -15.90 -6.83 0.23
CA GLU A 255 -14.58 -6.66 -0.36
C GLU A 255 -14.19 -5.19 -0.57
N TYR A 256 -15.17 -4.32 -0.79
CA TYR A 256 -14.94 -2.89 -1.00
C TYR A 256 -14.27 -2.24 0.22
N GLN A 257 -14.52 -2.78 1.41
CA GLN A 257 -13.98 -2.26 2.67
C GLN A 257 -12.58 -2.80 3.01
N ILE A 258 -12.06 -3.80 2.28
CA ILE A 258 -10.78 -4.45 2.60
C ILE A 258 -9.62 -3.46 2.59
N THR A 259 -9.53 -2.58 1.60
CA THR A 259 -8.44 -1.59 1.55
C THR A 259 -8.54 -0.57 2.68
N LYS A 260 -9.75 -0.14 3.03
CA LYS A 260 -10.00 0.80 4.14
C LYS A 260 -9.54 0.21 5.47
N VAL A 261 -9.99 -1.01 5.81
CA VAL A 261 -9.58 -1.66 7.07
C VAL A 261 -8.08 -1.95 7.09
N SER A 262 -7.50 -2.34 5.95
CA SER A 262 -6.07 -2.58 5.78
C SER A 262 -5.23 -1.35 6.12
N LYS A 263 -5.63 -0.16 5.66
CA LYS A 263 -4.93 1.11 5.94
C LYS A 263 -5.07 1.57 7.38
N ILE A 264 -6.24 1.33 7.99
CA ILE A 264 -6.46 1.64 9.41
C ILE A 264 -5.59 0.73 10.29
N VAL A 265 -5.52 -0.57 9.97
CA VAL A 265 -4.65 -1.51 10.67
C VAL A 265 -3.16 -1.22 10.44
N GLU A 266 -2.75 -0.80 9.23
CA GLU A 266 -1.37 -0.31 8.98
C GLU A 266 -1.03 0.88 9.90
N THR A 267 -1.97 1.82 10.06
CA THR A 267 -1.78 3.03 10.88
C THR A 267 -1.69 2.69 12.37
N PHE A 268 -2.63 1.89 12.89
CA PHE A 268 -2.67 1.55 14.32
C PHE A 268 -1.59 0.54 14.72
N SER A 269 -1.25 -0.41 13.85
CA SER A 269 -0.19 -1.39 14.15
C SER A 269 1.22 -0.82 13.97
N GLY A 270 1.36 0.25 13.17
CA GLY A 270 2.66 0.78 12.77
C GLY A 270 3.41 -0.09 11.75
N ILE A 271 2.83 -1.22 11.33
CA ILE A 271 3.42 -2.14 10.35
C ILE A 271 2.97 -1.75 8.94
N ARG A 272 3.95 -1.32 8.13
CA ARG A 272 3.71 -0.94 6.73
C ARG A 272 3.35 -2.16 5.87
N ILE A 273 2.39 -1.96 4.99
CA ILE A 273 2.00 -2.93 3.97
C ILE A 273 3.06 -2.91 2.86
N PRO A 274 3.64 -4.06 2.48
CA PRO A 274 4.50 -4.14 1.31
C PRO A 274 3.77 -3.63 0.07
N VAL A 275 4.43 -2.80 -0.74
CA VAL A 275 3.82 -2.18 -1.94
C VAL A 275 3.33 -3.20 -2.96
N ASN A 276 3.86 -4.42 -2.93
CA ASN A 276 3.49 -5.55 -3.78
C ASN A 276 2.62 -6.61 -3.07
N LYS A 277 2.11 -6.35 -1.85
CA LYS A 277 1.24 -7.29 -1.14
C LYS A 277 -0.06 -7.51 -1.94
N PRO A 278 -0.50 -8.75 -2.22
CA PRO A 278 -1.68 -8.99 -3.06
C PRO A 278 -2.92 -8.21 -2.60
N ILE A 279 -3.65 -7.67 -3.57
CA ILE A 279 -4.90 -6.87 -3.44
C ILE A 279 -4.72 -5.51 -2.76
N ILE A 280 -4.00 -5.43 -1.64
CA ILE A 280 -3.92 -4.22 -0.80
C ILE A 280 -2.64 -3.39 -1.01
N GLY A 281 -1.61 -3.94 -1.65
CA GLY A 281 -0.35 -3.24 -1.90
C GLY A 281 -0.50 -2.12 -2.94
N GLU A 282 0.18 -0.99 -2.73
CA GLU A 282 0.05 0.21 -3.57
C GLU A 282 0.23 -0.08 -5.07
N ASN A 283 1.12 -1.00 -5.43
CA ASN A 283 1.48 -1.28 -6.82
C ASN A 283 0.63 -2.36 -7.50
N VAL A 284 -0.24 -3.07 -6.77
CA VAL A 284 -0.96 -4.25 -7.30
C VAL A 284 -1.84 -3.92 -8.49
N PHE A 285 -2.47 -2.75 -8.49
CA PHE A 285 -3.38 -2.30 -9.55
C PHE A 285 -2.75 -1.20 -10.42
N THR A 286 -1.41 -1.17 -10.48
CA THR A 286 -0.64 -0.20 -11.25
C THR A 286 -0.01 -0.88 -12.47
N GLN A 287 -0.46 -0.50 -13.68
CA GLN A 287 0.15 -0.95 -14.93
C GLN A 287 1.40 -0.11 -15.24
N THR A 288 2.56 -0.74 -15.39
CA THR A 288 3.82 -0.06 -15.73
C THR A 288 4.21 -0.19 -17.20
N SER A 289 3.85 -1.32 -17.83
CA SER A 289 4.20 -1.62 -19.22
C SER A 289 3.20 -0.98 -20.19
N GLY A 290 3.70 -0.17 -21.12
CA GLY A 290 2.88 0.37 -22.23
C GLY A 290 2.21 -0.73 -23.07
N VAL A 291 2.79 -1.94 -23.15
CA VAL A 291 2.18 -3.09 -23.83
C VAL A 291 0.95 -3.58 -23.09
N HIS A 292 0.98 -3.61 -21.76
CA HIS A 292 -0.18 -4.02 -20.96
C HIS A 292 -1.31 -2.99 -21.04
N ALA A 293 -0.96 -1.69 -21.00
CA ALA A 293 -1.95 -0.62 -21.17
C ALA A 293 -2.59 -0.63 -22.57
N ASP A 294 -1.81 -0.88 -23.63
CA ASP A 294 -2.32 -1.05 -25.00
C ASP A 294 -3.23 -2.28 -25.12
N GLY A 295 -2.82 -3.44 -24.59
CA GLY A 295 -3.63 -4.66 -24.59
C GLY A 295 -4.94 -4.50 -23.83
N ASP A 296 -4.91 -3.80 -22.68
CA ASP A 296 -6.14 -3.47 -21.94
C ASP A 296 -7.06 -2.54 -22.73
N SER A 297 -6.51 -1.52 -23.41
CA SER A 297 -7.31 -0.57 -24.19
C SER A 297 -8.02 -1.19 -25.40
N LYS A 298 -7.50 -2.32 -25.91
CA LYS A 298 -8.02 -2.99 -27.10
C LYS A 298 -9.13 -3.98 -26.76
N ASP A 299 -8.91 -4.81 -25.74
CA ASP A 299 -9.85 -5.88 -25.38
C ASP A 299 -9.67 -6.38 -23.93
N ASN A 300 -9.20 -5.52 -23.01
CA ASN A 300 -8.95 -5.92 -21.61
C ASN A 300 -8.06 -7.18 -21.48
N LEU A 301 -7.04 -7.32 -22.33
CA LEU A 301 -6.27 -8.56 -22.45
C LEU A 301 -5.44 -8.93 -21.20
N TYR A 302 -5.10 -7.95 -20.35
CA TYR A 302 -4.34 -8.16 -19.12
C TYR A 302 -5.24 -8.00 -17.88
N TYR A 303 -6.51 -8.33 -18.04
CA TYR A 303 -7.53 -8.31 -17.00
C TYR A 303 -7.54 -9.61 -16.19
N ASN A 304 -7.80 -9.50 -14.88
CA ASN A 304 -8.19 -10.61 -14.03
C ASN A 304 -9.39 -10.20 -13.16
N ASN A 305 -9.99 -11.16 -12.46
CA ASN A 305 -11.17 -10.94 -11.62
C ASN A 305 -10.89 -10.03 -10.40
N LEU A 306 -9.63 -9.71 -10.11
CA LEU A 306 -9.23 -8.78 -9.07
C LEU A 306 -9.32 -7.35 -9.60
N LEU A 307 -10.55 -6.89 -9.82
CA LEU A 307 -10.82 -5.50 -10.15
C LEU A 307 -10.44 -4.56 -9.00
N PRO A 308 -9.73 -3.44 -9.23
CA PRO A 308 -9.43 -2.50 -8.15
C PRO A 308 -10.69 -1.95 -7.46
N GLU A 309 -11.74 -1.67 -8.24
CA GLU A 309 -13.01 -1.08 -7.74
C GLU A 309 -13.72 -2.01 -6.76
N ARG A 310 -13.60 -3.33 -6.97
CA ARG A 310 -14.11 -4.37 -6.06
C ARG A 310 -13.52 -4.26 -4.65
N PHE A 311 -12.29 -3.74 -4.55
CA PHE A 311 -11.57 -3.56 -3.28
C PHE A 311 -11.50 -2.09 -2.83
N GLY A 312 -12.36 -1.22 -3.37
CA GLY A 312 -12.37 0.21 -3.01
C GLY A 312 -11.16 0.99 -3.52
N ARG A 313 -10.56 0.53 -4.63
CA ARG A 313 -9.39 1.13 -5.26
C ARG A 313 -9.71 1.58 -6.68
N LYS A 314 -8.77 2.31 -7.29
CA LYS A 314 -8.79 2.71 -8.70
C LYS A 314 -7.55 2.15 -9.39
N ARG A 315 -7.69 1.79 -10.67
CA ARG A 315 -6.55 1.44 -11.51
C ARG A 315 -5.67 2.67 -11.70
N LYS A 316 -4.35 2.51 -11.61
CA LYS A 316 -3.37 3.57 -11.87
C LYS A 316 -2.45 3.15 -13.02
N TYR A 317 -1.91 4.13 -13.75
CA TYR A 317 -0.97 3.89 -14.84
C TYR A 317 0.33 4.62 -14.55
N ALA A 318 1.39 3.88 -14.26
CA ALA A 318 2.66 4.49 -13.87
C ALA A 318 3.27 5.31 -15.03
N LEU A 319 3.88 6.45 -14.69
CA LEU A 319 4.60 7.29 -15.63
C LEU A 319 6.11 7.07 -15.47
N GLY A 320 6.81 6.78 -16.56
CA GLY A 320 8.25 6.62 -16.59
C GLY A 320 8.77 6.06 -17.91
N LYS A 321 9.98 5.50 -17.90
CA LYS A 321 10.65 5.01 -19.13
C LYS A 321 9.91 3.91 -19.92
N GLN A 322 8.98 3.21 -19.28
CA GLN A 322 8.15 2.17 -19.91
C GLN A 322 6.79 2.70 -20.41
N SER A 323 6.52 4.00 -20.21
CA SER A 323 5.28 4.63 -20.66
C SER A 323 5.16 4.61 -22.17
N GLY A 324 3.99 4.17 -22.65
CA GLY A 324 3.58 4.33 -24.04
C GLY A 324 2.56 5.46 -24.21
N LYS A 325 2.19 5.74 -25.47
CA LYS A 325 1.13 6.71 -25.78
C LYS A 325 -0.20 6.40 -25.10
N ALA A 326 -0.54 5.10 -24.99
CA ALA A 326 -1.75 4.65 -24.29
C ALA A 326 -1.71 4.99 -22.79
N THR A 327 -0.56 4.81 -22.14
CA THR A 327 -0.33 5.18 -20.73
C THR A 327 -0.55 6.68 -20.50
N ILE A 328 0.03 7.52 -21.38
CA ILE A 328 -0.15 8.97 -21.29
C ILE A 328 -1.62 9.34 -21.48
N LYS A 329 -2.27 8.79 -22.52
CA LYS A 329 -3.69 9.04 -22.78
C LYS A 329 -4.58 8.67 -21.58
N LYS A 330 -4.33 7.52 -20.94
CA LYS A 330 -5.10 7.09 -19.77
C LYS A 330 -4.95 8.00 -18.56
N ASN A 331 -3.74 8.52 -18.31
CA ASN A 331 -3.55 9.51 -17.24
C ASN A 331 -4.18 10.87 -17.59
N LEU A 332 -4.17 11.30 -18.85
CA LEU A 332 -4.83 12.53 -19.29
C LEU A 332 -6.36 12.48 -19.13
N GLU A 333 -6.97 11.31 -19.34
CA GLU A 333 -8.41 11.08 -19.11
C GLU A 333 -8.82 11.42 -17.67
N GLU A 334 -7.96 11.17 -16.66
CA GLU A 334 -8.24 11.53 -15.27
C GLU A 334 -8.29 13.03 -15.02
N PHE A 335 -7.51 13.81 -15.78
CA PHE A 335 -7.50 15.27 -15.73
C PHE A 335 -8.52 15.93 -16.66
N GLY A 336 -9.28 15.13 -17.43
CA GLY A 336 -10.21 15.64 -18.44
C GLY A 336 -9.51 16.37 -19.60
N LEU A 337 -8.24 16.05 -19.87
CA LEU A 337 -7.44 16.67 -20.93
C LEU A 337 -7.43 15.79 -22.19
N ASP A 338 -7.55 16.40 -23.36
CA ASP A 338 -7.36 15.73 -24.64
C ASP A 338 -6.26 16.43 -25.45
N LEU A 339 -5.34 15.65 -25.99
CA LEU A 339 -4.16 16.15 -26.71
C LEU A 339 -4.09 15.53 -28.10
N SER A 340 -3.58 16.30 -29.06
CA SER A 340 -3.34 15.79 -30.41
C SER A 340 -2.38 14.57 -30.40
N PRO A 341 -2.45 13.65 -31.37
CA PRO A 341 -1.53 12.51 -31.45
C PRO A 341 -0.04 12.92 -31.48
N GLU A 342 0.27 14.08 -32.05
CA GLU A 342 1.63 14.64 -32.07
C GLU A 342 2.05 15.12 -30.67
N SER A 343 1.18 15.85 -29.98
CA SER A 343 1.40 16.31 -28.61
C SER A 343 1.59 15.14 -27.64
N ILE A 344 0.76 14.09 -27.74
CA ILE A 344 0.90 12.86 -26.95
C ILE A 344 2.26 12.23 -27.18
N ALA A 345 2.74 12.18 -28.43
CA ALA A 345 4.05 11.61 -28.74
C ALA A 345 5.18 12.40 -28.06
N LYS A 346 5.13 13.73 -28.11
CA LYS A 346 6.13 14.59 -27.46
C LYS A 346 6.10 14.46 -25.93
N VAL A 347 4.92 14.45 -25.32
CA VAL A 347 4.75 14.24 -23.86
C VAL A 347 5.26 12.86 -23.46
N THR A 348 4.94 11.82 -24.22
CA THR A 348 5.43 10.45 -23.99
C THR A 348 6.95 10.43 -23.99
N GLN A 349 7.60 11.05 -24.99
CA GLN A 349 9.06 11.10 -25.07
C GLN A 349 9.66 11.83 -23.86
N ARG A 350 9.04 12.94 -23.42
CA ARG A 350 9.52 13.69 -22.25
C ARG A 350 9.41 12.88 -20.96
N VAL A 351 8.31 12.16 -20.75
CA VAL A 351 8.15 11.24 -19.61
C VAL A 351 9.20 10.13 -19.63
N ILE A 352 9.53 9.60 -20.82
CA ILE A 352 10.59 8.59 -20.97
C ILE A 352 11.96 9.18 -20.58
N GLU A 353 12.30 10.38 -21.06
CA GLU A 353 13.56 11.06 -20.74
C GLU A 353 13.72 11.30 -19.23
N LEU A 354 12.66 11.75 -18.55
CA LEU A 354 12.66 11.96 -17.09
C LEU A 354 12.81 10.60 -16.37
N GLY A 355 12.10 9.56 -16.84
CA GLY A 355 12.21 8.21 -16.30
C GLY A 355 13.60 7.58 -16.48
N ASP A 356 14.30 7.86 -17.58
CA ASP A 356 15.67 7.37 -17.81
C ASP A 356 16.69 8.00 -16.84
N LYS A 357 16.41 9.20 -16.35
CA LYS A 357 17.18 9.85 -15.28
C LYS A 357 16.86 9.32 -13.87
N LYS A 358 15.99 8.30 -13.75
CA LYS A 358 15.45 7.78 -12.48
C LYS A 358 14.65 8.81 -11.69
N GLU A 359 14.08 9.81 -12.35
CA GLU A 359 13.16 10.74 -11.72
C GLU A 359 11.80 10.06 -11.52
N ASN A 360 11.19 10.24 -10.36
CA ASN A 360 9.86 9.72 -10.06
C ASN A 360 8.82 10.63 -10.71
N VAL A 361 8.29 10.23 -11.87
CA VAL A 361 7.22 10.98 -12.53
C VAL A 361 5.87 10.55 -11.96
N THR A 362 5.18 11.48 -11.31
CA THR A 362 3.83 11.28 -10.76
C THR A 362 2.76 11.78 -11.72
N THR A 363 1.52 11.36 -11.47
CA THR A 363 0.34 11.87 -12.22
C THR A 363 0.20 13.38 -12.08
N GLU A 364 0.54 13.91 -10.91
CA GLU A 364 0.50 15.33 -10.57
C GLU A 364 1.56 16.15 -11.31
N ASP A 365 2.64 15.51 -11.77
CA ASP A 365 3.68 16.14 -12.60
C ASP A 365 3.22 16.33 -14.06
N LEU A 366 2.19 15.58 -14.50
CA LEU A 366 1.80 15.52 -15.90
C LEU A 366 1.38 16.88 -16.49
N PRO A 367 0.58 17.73 -15.80
CA PRO A 367 0.25 19.09 -16.30
C PRO A 367 1.50 19.96 -16.55
N PHE A 368 2.50 19.85 -15.68
CA PHE A 368 3.76 20.59 -15.82
C PHE A 368 4.57 20.09 -17.02
N ILE A 369 4.63 18.77 -17.23
CA ILE A 369 5.29 18.18 -18.39
C ILE A 369 4.58 18.59 -19.69
N ILE A 370 3.25 18.63 -19.71
CA ILE A 370 2.47 19.08 -20.87
C ILE A 370 2.78 20.56 -21.19
N SER A 371 2.73 21.42 -20.17
CA SER A 371 3.09 22.85 -20.28
C SER A 371 4.48 23.03 -20.87
N ASP A 372 5.46 22.28 -20.36
CA ASP A 372 6.84 22.31 -20.85
C ASP A 372 6.94 21.88 -22.32
N VAL A 373 6.27 20.79 -22.70
CA VAL A 373 6.37 20.22 -24.05
C VAL A 373 5.64 21.06 -25.10
N LEU A 374 4.44 21.55 -24.79
CA LEU A 374 3.63 22.32 -25.74
C LEU A 374 4.15 23.75 -25.93
N GLY A 375 4.84 24.31 -24.94
CA GLY A 375 5.44 25.64 -25.03
C GLY A 375 6.79 25.70 -25.78
N ASN A 376 7.36 24.57 -26.19
CA ASN A 376 8.78 24.46 -26.57
C ASN A 376 9.02 23.96 -28.01
N ASP A 377 8.82 24.81 -29.02
CA ASP A 377 9.33 24.51 -30.36
C ASP A 377 10.84 24.85 -30.44
N ARG A 378 11.70 23.91 -30.02
CA ARG A 378 13.16 24.07 -29.90
C ARG A 378 13.91 24.12 -31.24
N ALA A 379 13.24 23.91 -32.37
CA ALA A 379 13.86 23.84 -33.70
C ALA A 379 14.57 25.15 -34.13
N SER A 380 14.27 26.28 -33.45
CA SER A 380 14.83 27.61 -33.75
C SER A 380 16.00 28.02 -32.84
N TYR A 381 16.42 27.18 -31.89
CA TYR A 381 17.39 27.57 -30.86
C TYR A 381 18.81 27.65 -31.44
N ARG A 382 19.54 28.69 -31.04
CA ARG A 382 20.93 28.97 -31.45
C ARG A 382 21.88 29.10 -30.28
N ILE A 383 21.35 29.13 -29.06
CA ILE A 383 22.09 29.33 -27.82
C ILE A 383 21.82 28.15 -26.89
N PHE A 384 22.88 27.51 -26.40
CA PHE A 384 22.78 26.34 -25.52
C PHE A 384 23.70 26.50 -24.33
N ILE A 385 23.20 26.22 -23.14
CA ILE A 385 24.02 26.09 -21.94
C ILE A 385 24.62 24.68 -21.97
N LYS A 386 25.92 24.59 -22.20
CA LYS A 386 26.62 23.30 -22.37
C LYS A 386 27.05 22.68 -21.06
N ASN A 387 27.50 23.51 -20.14
CA ASN A 387 28.00 23.07 -18.86
C ASN A 387 27.84 24.18 -17.83
N TYR A 388 27.57 23.81 -16.59
CA TYR A 388 27.67 24.71 -15.46
C TYR A 388 28.10 23.94 -14.21
N SER A 389 28.85 24.59 -13.35
CA SER A 389 29.21 24.10 -12.02
C SER A 389 28.83 25.14 -11.00
N LEU A 390 27.91 24.81 -10.11
CA LEU A 390 27.42 25.68 -9.05
C LEU A 390 27.95 25.16 -7.71
N SER A 391 28.44 26.05 -6.86
CA SER A 391 28.91 25.70 -5.53
C SER A 391 28.29 26.64 -4.50
N LEU A 392 27.73 26.03 -3.44
CA LEU A 392 27.22 26.70 -2.26
C LEU A 392 27.79 26.00 -1.04
N SER A 393 28.53 26.74 -0.23
CA SER A 393 29.08 26.26 1.03
C SER A 393 28.73 27.25 2.12
N TYR A 394 28.30 26.75 3.27
CA TYR A 394 27.95 27.59 4.41
C TYR A 394 29.14 28.48 4.82
N GLY A 395 28.92 29.79 4.89
CA GLY A 395 29.95 30.79 5.20
C GLY A 395 30.83 31.24 4.03
N LEU A 396 30.65 30.69 2.83
CA LEU A 396 31.32 31.12 1.60
C LEU A 396 30.33 31.75 0.62
N LYS A 397 30.81 32.66 -0.24
CA LYS A 397 29.98 33.22 -1.30
C LYS A 397 29.67 32.14 -2.36
N PRO A 398 28.40 31.99 -2.78
CA PRO A 398 28.03 31.16 -3.91
C PRO A 398 28.85 31.45 -5.16
N PHE A 399 29.17 30.41 -5.92
CA PHE A 399 30.00 30.49 -7.12
C PHE A 399 29.37 29.71 -8.28
N ALA A 400 29.53 30.23 -9.49
CA ALA A 400 29.13 29.58 -10.73
C ALA A 400 30.25 29.64 -11.78
N SER A 401 30.53 28.52 -12.42
CA SER A 401 31.27 28.43 -13.68
C SER A 401 30.29 28.02 -14.77
N VAL A 402 30.20 28.79 -15.85
CA VAL A 402 29.18 28.60 -16.89
C VAL A 402 29.84 28.56 -18.26
N GLN A 403 29.50 27.55 -19.06
CA GLN A 403 29.88 27.44 -20.47
C GLN A 403 28.63 27.45 -21.35
N ILE A 404 28.56 28.40 -22.28
CA ILE A 404 27.48 28.51 -23.26
C ILE A 404 28.02 28.36 -24.68
N GLU A 405 27.23 27.79 -25.56
CA GLU A 405 27.42 27.79 -27.00
C GLU A 405 26.48 28.84 -27.62
N ILE A 406 27.02 29.75 -28.43
CA ILE A 406 26.23 30.67 -29.26
C ILE A 406 26.67 30.46 -30.70
N GLU A 407 25.74 30.04 -31.57
CA GLU A 407 25.99 29.79 -33.01
C GLU A 407 27.25 28.93 -33.26
N GLY A 408 27.41 27.83 -32.50
CA GLY A 408 28.54 26.91 -32.64
C GLY A 408 29.84 27.33 -31.92
N LYS A 409 29.90 28.51 -31.30
CA LYS A 409 31.08 28.98 -30.55
C LYS A 409 30.89 28.87 -29.06
N LEU A 410 31.89 28.31 -28.38
CA LEU A 410 31.88 28.13 -26.92
C LEU A 410 32.47 29.35 -26.21
N TYR A 411 31.77 29.79 -25.17
CA TYR A 411 32.18 30.86 -24.26
C TYR A 411 32.07 30.36 -22.84
N GLN A 412 33.04 30.70 -21.98
CA GLN A 412 33.07 30.25 -20.60
C GLN A 412 33.53 31.36 -19.67
N GLU A 413 32.80 31.55 -18.57
CA GLU A 413 33.14 32.51 -17.52
C GLU A 413 32.77 31.97 -16.14
N THR A 414 33.32 32.63 -15.13
CA THR A 414 33.02 32.32 -13.73
C THR A 414 32.65 33.57 -12.96
N SER A 415 31.80 33.43 -11.95
CA SER A 415 31.43 34.55 -11.09
C SER A 415 30.95 34.10 -9.71
N SER A 416 30.95 35.04 -8.77
CA SER A 416 30.36 34.87 -7.45
C SER A 416 29.09 35.71 -7.33
N GLY A 417 28.14 35.25 -6.52
CA GLY A 417 26.84 35.90 -6.35
C GLY A 417 26.31 35.78 -4.93
N ASP A 418 25.16 36.40 -4.69
CA ASP A 418 24.46 36.33 -3.40
C ASP A 418 23.63 35.04 -3.27
N GLY A 419 23.36 34.39 -4.40
CA GLY A 419 22.81 33.03 -4.51
C GLY A 419 23.41 32.29 -5.71
N GLN A 420 23.14 30.99 -5.84
CA GLN A 420 23.65 30.18 -6.97
C GLN A 420 23.15 30.71 -8.32
N TYR A 421 21.87 31.04 -8.41
CA TYR A 421 21.28 31.60 -9.63
C TYR A 421 21.83 33.00 -9.96
N ASP A 422 22.07 33.85 -8.95
CA ASP A 422 22.70 35.16 -9.14
C ASP A 422 24.15 35.02 -9.63
N ALA A 423 24.93 34.09 -9.06
CA ALA A 423 26.28 33.79 -9.52
C ALA A 423 26.29 33.33 -10.99
N PHE A 424 25.34 32.46 -11.35
CA PHE A 424 25.13 32.02 -12.73
C PHE A 424 24.80 33.20 -13.67
N MET A 425 23.86 34.07 -13.30
CA MET A 425 23.49 35.24 -14.10
C MET A 425 24.63 36.25 -14.23
N LYS A 426 25.46 36.42 -13.19
CA LYS A 426 26.65 37.28 -13.26
C LYS A 426 27.71 36.71 -14.19
N ALA A 427 27.97 35.40 -14.16
CA ALA A 427 28.88 34.76 -15.12
C ALA A 427 28.37 34.91 -16.56
N LEU A 428 27.07 34.71 -16.77
CA LEU A 428 26.42 34.90 -18.07
C LEU A 428 26.52 36.36 -18.56
N ARG A 429 26.36 37.33 -17.65
CA ARG A 429 26.51 38.75 -17.96
C ARG A 429 27.91 39.10 -18.43
N ILE A 430 28.96 38.56 -17.82
CA ILE A 430 30.35 38.77 -18.26
C ILE A 430 30.54 38.28 -19.70
N ILE A 431 29.97 37.11 -20.05
CA ILE A 431 30.01 36.60 -21.43
C ILE A 431 29.32 37.57 -22.39
N TYR A 432 28.10 38.01 -22.05
CA TYR A 432 27.30 38.90 -22.90
C TYR A 432 27.93 40.29 -23.07
N ASP A 433 28.49 40.87 -22.01
CA ASP A 433 29.19 42.16 -22.05
C ASP A 433 30.41 42.09 -22.98
N LYS A 434 31.19 40.99 -22.94
CA LYS A 434 32.32 40.76 -23.87
C LYS A 434 31.89 40.64 -25.33
N LEU A 435 30.67 40.18 -25.56
CA LEU A 435 30.07 40.07 -26.90
C LEU A 435 29.36 41.34 -27.34
N GLY A 436 29.29 42.38 -26.50
CA GLY A 436 28.52 43.60 -26.77
C GLY A 436 27.02 43.33 -26.90
N LYS A 437 26.50 42.30 -26.22
CA LYS A 437 25.09 41.90 -26.24
C LYS A 437 24.40 42.32 -24.94
N GLU A 438 23.18 42.83 -25.05
CA GLU A 438 22.36 43.21 -23.89
C GLU A 438 21.56 42.02 -23.36
N LEU A 439 21.52 41.86 -22.04
CA LEU A 439 20.62 40.93 -21.34
C LEU A 439 19.36 41.66 -20.81
N PRO A 440 18.18 41.02 -20.82
CA PRO A 440 16.99 41.53 -20.15
C PRO A 440 17.17 41.73 -18.64
N VAL A 441 16.34 42.61 -18.09
CA VAL A 441 16.20 42.78 -16.64
C VAL A 441 15.21 41.75 -16.14
N LEU A 442 15.59 40.96 -15.13
CA LEU A 442 14.65 40.10 -14.41
C LEU A 442 13.72 41.00 -13.57
N THR A 443 12.42 40.92 -13.80
CA THR A 443 11.41 41.71 -13.08
C THR A 443 10.61 40.87 -12.07
N ASP A 444 10.49 39.56 -12.29
CA ASP A 444 9.80 38.65 -11.38
C ASP A 444 10.35 37.23 -11.49
N TYR A 445 10.23 36.45 -10.41
CA TYR A 445 10.76 35.09 -10.31
C TYR A 445 9.88 34.24 -9.39
N GLU A 446 9.18 33.28 -9.96
CA GLU A 446 8.27 32.38 -9.26
C GLU A 446 8.77 30.93 -9.36
N VAL A 447 8.71 30.21 -8.26
CA VAL A 447 9.02 28.78 -8.18
C VAL A 447 7.82 28.07 -7.60
N SER A 448 7.35 27.04 -8.30
CA SER A 448 6.22 26.23 -7.85
C SER A 448 6.52 24.74 -7.96
N ILE A 449 5.88 23.96 -7.08
CA ILE A 449 5.89 22.51 -7.11
C ILE A 449 4.44 22.00 -7.17
N PRO A 450 4.20 20.80 -7.70
CA PRO A 450 2.86 20.19 -7.70
C PRO A 450 2.24 20.11 -6.30
N PRO A 451 0.92 20.30 -6.15
CA PRO A 451 0.22 20.07 -4.90
C PRO A 451 0.44 18.65 -4.38
N GLY A 452 0.81 18.51 -3.09
CA GLY A 452 1.17 17.22 -2.50
C GLY A 452 2.59 16.74 -2.80
N GLY A 453 3.43 17.60 -3.39
CA GLY A 453 4.81 17.31 -3.78
C GLY A 453 5.69 16.78 -2.63
N LYS A 454 6.55 15.82 -2.97
CA LYS A 454 7.58 15.23 -2.11
C LYS A 454 8.90 15.99 -2.27
N THR A 455 9.90 15.63 -1.47
CA THR A 455 11.24 16.25 -1.52
C THR A 455 11.97 16.09 -2.87
N ASP A 456 11.49 15.19 -3.74
CA ASP A 456 11.99 14.89 -5.07
C ASP A 456 11.02 15.30 -6.20
N ALA A 457 10.02 16.15 -5.91
CA ALA A 457 9.05 16.61 -6.90
C ALA A 457 9.68 17.49 -7.99
N LEU A 458 9.07 17.53 -9.17
CA LEU A 458 9.46 18.49 -10.21
C LEU A 458 9.19 19.92 -9.76
N VAL A 459 10.05 20.82 -10.21
CA VAL A 459 10.01 22.25 -9.90
C VAL A 459 9.80 23.02 -11.21
N GLU A 460 8.71 23.78 -11.28
CA GLU A 460 8.49 24.77 -12.33
C GLU A 460 9.02 26.13 -11.87
N THR A 461 9.96 26.68 -12.63
CA THR A 461 10.45 28.06 -12.42
C THR A 461 9.95 28.94 -13.56
N ILE A 462 9.22 30.00 -13.22
CA ILE A 462 8.74 31.03 -14.15
C ILE A 462 9.53 32.32 -13.88
N ILE A 463 10.13 32.89 -14.92
CA ILE A 463 10.90 34.13 -14.81
C ILE A 463 10.30 35.17 -15.76
N THR A 464 10.00 36.35 -15.22
CA THR A 464 9.53 37.49 -16.00
C THR A 464 10.71 38.41 -16.30
N TRP A 465 10.82 38.82 -17.56
CA TRP A 465 11.92 39.59 -18.10
C TRP A 465 11.40 40.85 -18.78
N ASN A 466 12.11 41.96 -18.60
CA ASN A 466 11.92 43.18 -19.37
C ASN A 466 13.11 43.40 -20.31
N TYR A 467 12.84 43.41 -21.61
CA TYR A 467 13.83 43.73 -22.64
C TYR A 467 13.34 44.89 -23.50
N ARG A 468 14.04 46.03 -23.43
CA ARG A 468 13.74 47.25 -24.20
C ARG A 468 12.27 47.71 -24.06
N GLY A 469 11.74 47.63 -22.83
CA GLY A 469 10.37 48.04 -22.51
C GLY A 469 9.30 47.00 -22.84
N ARG A 470 9.68 45.79 -23.29
CA ARG A 470 8.76 44.68 -23.52
C ARG A 470 8.94 43.62 -22.44
N GLU A 471 7.84 43.28 -21.78
CA GLU A 471 7.81 42.20 -20.80
C GLU A 471 7.48 40.86 -21.47
N PHE A 472 8.19 39.81 -21.08
CA PHE A 472 7.90 38.43 -21.48
C PHE A 472 8.30 37.44 -20.39
N ARG A 473 7.73 36.24 -20.42
CA ARG A 473 7.99 35.19 -19.43
C ARG A 473 8.68 34.01 -20.07
N THR A 474 9.58 33.38 -19.32
CA THR A 474 10.12 32.07 -19.65
C THR A 474 9.87 31.09 -18.52
N LYS A 475 9.79 29.81 -18.89
CA LYS A 475 9.53 28.73 -17.93
C LYS A 475 10.64 27.70 -18.01
N GLY A 476 10.85 26.97 -16.92
CA GLY A 476 11.73 25.82 -16.85
C GLY A 476 11.11 24.74 -15.98
N LEU A 477 11.50 23.49 -16.21
CA LEU A 477 11.05 22.33 -15.44
C LEU A 477 12.24 21.41 -15.21
N ASP A 478 12.55 21.14 -13.95
CA ASP A 478 13.58 20.21 -13.50
C ASP A 478 13.30 19.75 -12.05
N ALA A 479 13.91 18.66 -11.60
CA ALA A 479 13.86 18.25 -10.20
C ALA A 479 14.68 19.20 -9.29
N ASP A 480 15.71 19.85 -9.83
CA ASP A 480 16.48 20.88 -9.12
C ASP A 480 15.95 22.29 -9.42
N GLN A 481 15.76 23.09 -8.37
CA GLN A 481 15.19 24.44 -8.47
C GLN A 481 16.06 25.38 -9.30
N THR A 482 17.39 25.26 -9.18
CA THR A 482 18.35 26.11 -9.88
C THR A 482 18.51 25.64 -11.32
N GLU A 483 18.53 24.33 -11.59
CA GLU A 483 18.53 23.80 -12.95
C GLU A 483 17.25 24.20 -13.71
N SER A 484 16.09 24.15 -13.05
CA SER A 484 14.83 24.63 -13.59
C SER A 484 14.92 26.11 -13.99
N ALA A 485 15.53 26.94 -13.15
CA ALA A 485 15.79 28.35 -13.46
C ALA A 485 16.75 28.54 -14.64
N ILE A 486 17.86 27.79 -14.67
CA ILE A 486 18.85 27.83 -15.77
C ILE A 486 18.20 27.48 -17.11
N LYS A 487 17.32 26.48 -17.13
CA LYS A 487 16.53 26.15 -18.33
C LYS A 487 15.61 27.28 -18.74
N ALA A 488 14.94 27.94 -17.80
CA ALA A 488 14.13 29.12 -18.09
C ALA A 488 14.98 30.26 -18.68
N THR A 489 16.21 30.44 -18.20
CA THR A 489 17.16 31.43 -18.72
C THR A 489 17.65 31.08 -20.12
N GLU A 490 17.99 29.83 -20.41
CA GLU A 490 18.38 29.41 -21.77
C GLU A 490 17.31 29.78 -22.81
N ARG A 491 16.04 29.58 -22.46
CA ARG A 491 14.91 29.99 -23.32
C ARG A 491 14.90 31.49 -23.54
N MET A 492 15.13 32.27 -22.48
CA MET A 492 15.21 33.73 -22.59
C MET A 492 16.30 34.14 -23.57
N LEU A 493 17.49 33.53 -23.50
CA LEU A 493 18.60 33.83 -24.42
C LEU A 493 18.22 33.56 -25.88
N ASN A 494 17.52 32.46 -26.15
CA ASN A 494 17.06 32.14 -27.50
C ASN A 494 15.96 33.08 -28.00
N ILE A 495 15.04 33.52 -27.12
CA ILE A 495 14.00 34.49 -27.46
C ILE A 495 14.63 35.83 -27.86
N ILE A 496 15.56 36.36 -27.07
CA ILE A 496 16.19 37.65 -27.38
C ILE A 496 17.07 37.61 -28.63
N GLU A 497 17.68 36.46 -28.92
CA GLU A 497 18.46 36.29 -30.15
C GLU A 497 17.56 36.29 -31.40
N GLY A 498 16.38 35.64 -31.30
CA GLY A 498 15.35 35.72 -32.34
C GLY A 498 14.83 37.15 -32.56
N LEU A 499 14.69 37.94 -31.48
CA LEU A 499 14.28 39.34 -31.54
C LEU A 499 15.35 40.26 -32.16
N ASN A 500 16.64 39.93 -32.02
CA ASN A 500 17.73 40.71 -32.63
C ASN A 500 17.95 40.37 -34.12
N GLY A 501 17.55 39.17 -34.57
CA GLY A 501 17.63 38.75 -35.98
C GLY A 501 16.54 39.31 -36.90
N ASN A 502 15.38 39.71 -36.37
CA ASN A 502 14.25 40.22 -37.15
C ASN A 502 14.17 41.76 -37.09
N ARG A 503 14.90 42.46 -37.96
CA ARG A 503 14.72 43.91 -38.17
C ARG A 503 13.45 44.29 -38.92
N ASN A 504 12.58 43.34 -39.29
CA ASN A 504 11.21 43.58 -39.80
C ASN A 504 10.35 42.33 -39.58
N GLY A 505 9.36 42.36 -38.68
CA GLY A 505 8.48 41.19 -38.48
C GLY A 505 7.42 41.34 -37.40
N ASN A 506 6.50 42.30 -37.56
CA ASN A 506 5.38 42.56 -36.63
C ASN A 506 4.31 41.44 -36.53
N ASN A 507 4.49 40.26 -37.15
CA ASN A 507 3.41 39.28 -37.33
C ASN A 507 3.59 37.92 -36.64
N GLU A 508 4.75 37.55 -36.08
CA GLU A 508 4.90 36.24 -35.40
C GLU A 508 4.47 36.25 -33.92
N ILE A 509 4.43 37.42 -33.29
CA ILE A 509 4.32 37.53 -31.82
C ILE A 509 2.86 37.42 -31.32
N LYS A 510 1.86 37.67 -32.17
CA LYS A 510 0.44 37.50 -31.79
C LYS A 510 0.06 36.04 -31.51
N LYS A 511 0.75 35.07 -32.11
CA LYS A 511 0.43 33.64 -31.91
C LYS A 511 0.90 33.07 -30.56
N ILE A 512 1.85 33.71 -29.88
CA ILE A 512 2.43 33.18 -28.63
C ILE A 512 1.66 33.68 -27.40
N GLY A 513 1.07 34.87 -27.47
CA GLY A 513 0.32 35.47 -26.35
C GLY A 513 -1.09 34.94 -26.14
N GLU A 514 -1.72 34.33 -27.14
CA GLU A 514 -3.10 33.81 -27.01
C GLU A 514 -3.16 32.38 -26.44
N VAL A 515 -2.06 31.63 -26.44
CA VAL A 515 -2.03 30.24 -25.91
C VAL A 515 -1.88 30.20 -24.38
N THR A 516 -1.40 31.28 -23.75
CA THR A 516 -1.15 31.34 -22.30
C THR A 516 -2.33 31.83 -21.46
N ALA A 517 -3.40 32.33 -22.08
CA ALA A 517 -4.57 32.87 -21.36
C ALA A 517 -5.72 31.88 -21.19
N GLY A 518 -5.59 30.63 -21.65
CA GLY A 518 -6.67 29.64 -21.70
C GLY A 518 -6.26 28.22 -21.34
N VAL A 519 -5.40 28.05 -20.33
CA VAL A 519 -5.12 26.78 -19.66
C VAL A 519 -5.23 26.96 -18.15
#